data_AF-A0A969V783-F1
#
_entry.id   AF-A0A969V783-F1
#
_cell.length_a   1.000
_cell.length_b   1.000
_cell.length_c   1.000
_cell.angle_alpha   90.00
_cell.angle_beta   90.00
_cell.angle_gamma   90.00
#
_symmetry.space_group_name_H-M   'P 1'
#
loop_
_entity.id
_entity.type
_entity.pdbx_description
1 polymer ?
#
loop_
_entity_poly.entity_id
_entity_poly.type
_entity_poly.pdbx_seq_one_letter_code
_entity_poly.pdbx_strand_id
1 'polypeptide(L)' 'MPVKRGDMVRAVREKLENSLEAKASDSRFPGYLFDSKGEIVDVKGDYA' A
#
# COMPACT_ATOMS: atom_id res chain seq x y z
N MET A 1 -9.01 -1.43 -11.78
CA MET A 1 -8.84 -0.07 -12.36
C MET A 1 -7.45 0.39 -11.97
N PRO A 2 -6.66 1.00 -12.87
CA PRO A 2 -5.37 1.57 -12.48
C PRO A 2 -5.61 2.70 -11.47
N VAL A 3 -4.85 2.67 -10.38
CA VAL A 3 -4.84 3.76 -9.40
C VAL A 3 -4.04 4.93 -9.97
N LYS A 4 -4.50 6.16 -9.72
CA LYS A 4 -3.90 7.38 -10.23
C LYS A 4 -3.38 8.24 -9.08
N ARG A 5 -2.46 9.15 -9.40
CA ARG A 5 -2.05 10.22 -8.49
C ARG A 5 -3.31 10.98 -8.00
N GLY A 6 -3.40 11.20 -6.70
CA GLY A 6 -4.53 11.86 -6.04
C GLY A 6 -5.70 10.92 -5.67
N ASP A 7 -5.63 9.63 -6.02
CA ASP A 7 -6.64 8.67 -5.58
C ASP A 7 -6.44 8.31 -4.09
N MET A 8 -7.57 8.18 -3.39
CA MET A 8 -7.60 7.72 -2.01
C MET A 8 -7.68 6.19 -1.96
N VAL A 9 -6.64 5.54 -1.45
CA VAL A 9 -6.48 4.08 -1.45
C VAL A 9 -6.22 3.54 -0.05
N ARG A 10 -6.34 2.21 0.09
CA ARG A 10 -5.97 1.47 1.31
C ARG A 10 -5.17 0.23 0.91
N ALA A 11 -4.22 -0.17 1.74
CA ALA A 11 -3.45 -1.38 1.47
C ALA A 11 -4.33 -2.63 1.59
N VAL A 12 -4.04 -3.66 0.79
CA VAL A 12 -4.69 -4.97 0.89
C VAL A 12 -3.78 -5.89 1.68
N ARG A 13 -4.17 -6.18 2.93
CA ARG A 13 -3.37 -6.97 3.89
C ARG A 13 -2.86 -8.29 3.31
N GLU A 14 -3.76 -9.09 2.74
CA GLU A 14 -3.43 -10.42 2.19
C GLU A 14 -2.36 -10.38 1.08
N LYS A 15 -2.35 -9.29 0.29
CA LYS A 15 -1.37 -9.10 -0.79
C LYS A 15 -0.06 -8.53 -0.27
N LEU A 16 -0.11 -7.68 0.76
CA LEU A 16 1.08 -7.10 1.37
C LEU A 16 1.85 -8.11 2.22
N GLU A 17 1.17 -8.99 2.98
CA GLU A 17 1.81 -9.98 3.86
C GLU A 17 2.63 -11.03 3.09
N ASN A 18 2.27 -11.34 1.83
CA ASN A 18 2.97 -12.32 0.99
C ASN A 18 3.95 -11.69 -0.01
N SER A 19 4.20 -10.38 0.08
CA SER A 19 4.99 -9.66 -0.91
C SER A 19 6.47 -9.54 -0.54
N LEU A 20 7.28 -9.01 -1.47
CA LEU A 20 8.70 -8.73 -1.21
C LEU A 20 8.84 -7.57 -0.21
N GLU A 21 7.94 -6.60 -0.28
CA GLU A 21 7.86 -5.42 0.57
C GLU A 21 7.57 -5.80 2.03
N ALA A 22 6.85 -6.91 2.26
CA ALA A 22 6.65 -7.49 3.58
C ALA A 22 7.97 -7.89 4.25
N LYS A 23 8.91 -8.46 3.48
CA LYS A 23 10.21 -8.93 3.99
C LYS A 23 11.14 -7.77 4.37
N ALA A 24 10.89 -6.58 3.84
CA ALA A 24 11.65 -5.38 4.17
C ALA A 24 11.17 -4.70 5.46
N SER A 25 9.96 -5.01 5.92
CA SER A 25 9.30 -4.38 7.06
C SER A 25 9.24 -5.30 8.28
N ASP A 26 8.84 -4.76 9.45
CA ASP A 26 8.43 -5.58 10.60
C ASP A 26 7.16 -6.38 10.21
N SER A 27 7.08 -7.63 10.67
CA SER A 27 5.94 -8.51 10.40
C SER A 27 4.62 -8.01 11.00
N ARG A 28 4.67 -7.06 11.95
CA ARG A 28 3.50 -6.39 12.52
C ARG A 28 3.22 -5.08 11.79
N PHE A 29 2.38 -5.15 10.77
CA PHE A 29 1.92 -3.96 10.08
C PHE A 29 1.04 -3.07 10.97
N PRO A 30 1.28 -1.75 11.01
CA PRO A 30 0.41 -0.80 11.70
C PRO A 30 -1.02 -0.82 11.15
N GLY A 31 -2.04 -0.71 12.01
CA GLY A 31 -3.45 -0.74 11.60
C GLY A 31 -3.84 0.38 10.62
N TYR A 32 -3.21 1.55 10.72
CA TYR A 32 -3.53 2.70 9.87
C TYR A 32 -3.33 2.42 8.37
N LEU A 33 -2.47 1.48 7.98
CA LEU A 33 -2.26 1.10 6.58
C LEU A 33 -3.51 0.48 5.93
N PHE A 34 -4.38 -0.11 6.74
CA PHE A 34 -5.57 -0.85 6.28
C PHE A 34 -6.87 -0.14 6.62
N ASP A 35 -6.88 0.59 7.73
CA ASP A 35 -8.09 1.22 8.28
C ASP A 35 -8.26 2.67 7.82
N SER A 36 -7.16 3.34 7.42
CA SER A 36 -7.19 4.71 6.94
C SER A 36 -7.05 4.80 5.42
N LYS A 37 -7.50 5.92 4.86
CA LYS A 37 -7.30 6.22 3.43
C LYS A 37 -6.00 7.00 3.27
N GLY A 38 -5.09 6.48 2.46
CA GLY A 38 -3.88 7.19 2.01
C GLY A 38 -4.08 7.80 0.64
N GLU A 39 -3.37 8.88 0.34
CA GLU A 39 -3.34 9.51 -0.98
C GLU A 39 -2.10 9.05 -1.75
N ILE A 40 -2.28 8.72 -3.03
CA ILE A 40 -1.14 8.45 -3.92
C ILE A 40 -0.52 9.78 -4.35
N VAL A 41 0.68 10.07 -3.86
CA VAL A 41 1.39 11.32 -4.15
C VAL A 41 2.16 11.24 -5.47
N ASP A 42 2.72 10.07 -5.80
CA ASP A 42 3.45 9.86 -7.03
C ASP A 42 3.32 8.41 -7.53
N VAL A 43 3.46 8.21 -8.83
CA VAL A 43 3.41 6.88 -9.46
C VAL A 43 4.60 6.75 -10.39
N LYS A 44 5.44 5.74 -10.13
CA LYS A 44 6.61 5.42 -10.94
C LYS A 44 6.53 3.99 -11.45
N GLY A 45 6.00 3.82 -12.66
CA GLY A 45 5.80 2.51 -13.26
C GLY A 45 4.83 1.67 -12.41
N ASP A 46 5.32 0.57 -11.85
CA ASP A 46 4.53 -0.36 -11.03
C ASP A 46 4.46 0.03 -9.53
N TYR A 47 5.09 1.15 -9.14
CA TYR A 47 5.12 1.64 -7.76
C TYR A 47 4.26 2.90 -7.59
N ALA A 48 3.47 2.94 -6.52
CA ALA A 48 2.57 4.03 -6.16
C ALA A 48 2.51 4.20 -4.63
#